data_AF-A0A7Z7IF03-F1
#
_entry.id   AF-A0A7Z7IF03-F1
#
_cell.length_a   1.000
_cell.length_b   1.000
_cell.length_c   1.000
_cell.angle_alpha   90.00
_cell.angle_beta   90.00
_cell.angle_gamma   90.00
#
_symmetry.space_group_name_H-M   'P 1'
#
loop_
_entity.id
_entity.type
_entity.pdbx_description
1 polymer ?
#
loop_
_entity_poly.entity_id
_entity_poly.type
_entity_poly.pdbx_seq_one_letter_code
_entity_poly.pdbx_strand_id
1 'polypeptide(L)'
;MNNRASEPSLGRYALWNRKQKRVPANSRRVLVANADKALGESLSSLFALKGFSTDFALDVTTVRTIVRSWKPQVTFLDTRIGGCGNYALVRELRALNGDQTGVIIAMSSFLPEEPVQRLKEAGYDGHCRRPCAVWQMTDLLDEFFAPGPGSVR
;
A
#
# COMPACT_ATOMS: atom_id res chain seq x y z
N MET A 1 -14.78 30.14 -2.58
CA MET A 1 -13.75 30.15 -1.52
C MET A 1 -13.39 28.72 -1.15
N ASN A 2 -12.25 28.22 -1.64
CA ASN A 2 -11.72 26.92 -1.20
C ASN A 2 -10.73 27.17 -0.08
N ASN A 3 -11.20 26.97 1.16
CA ASN A 3 -10.38 26.99 2.35
C ASN A 3 -9.52 25.71 2.36
N ARG A 4 -8.46 25.67 1.55
CA ARG A 4 -7.38 24.69 1.67
C ARG A 4 -6.64 25.04 2.95
N ALA A 5 -7.15 24.53 4.07
CA ALA A 5 -6.49 24.62 5.36
C ALA A 5 -5.06 24.08 5.21
N SER A 6 -4.13 25.02 5.33
CA SER A 6 -2.70 24.85 5.34
C SER A 6 -2.29 24.00 6.53
N GLU A 7 -1.85 22.77 6.29
CA GLU A 7 -0.96 22.03 7.19
C GLU A 7 0.10 21.29 6.36
N PRO A 8 1.37 21.31 6.79
CA PRO A 8 2.51 20.96 5.95
C PRO A 8 2.57 19.45 5.65
N SER A 9 2.18 19.10 4.42
CA SER A 9 2.83 18.23 3.41
C SER A 9 3.82 17.09 3.75
N LEU A 10 4.17 16.75 5.01
CA LEU A 10 5.18 15.72 5.32
C LEU A 10 4.68 14.52 6.15
N GLY A 11 3.40 14.48 6.56
CA GLY A 11 2.89 13.41 7.44
C GLY A 11 1.69 12.60 6.93
N ARG A 12 1.20 12.84 5.71
CA ARG A 12 -0.04 12.19 5.22
C ARG A 12 0.21 10.92 4.43
N TYR A 13 1.31 10.84 3.71
CA TYR A 13 1.70 9.64 2.97
C TYR A 13 3.19 9.67 2.69
N ALA A 14 3.84 8.50 2.71
CA ALA A 14 5.26 8.37 2.46
C ALA A 14 5.62 6.91 2.15
N LEU A 15 6.65 6.72 1.34
CA LEU A 15 7.34 5.44 1.17
C LEU A 15 8.74 5.59 1.76
N TRP A 16 9.07 4.84 2.81
CA TRP A 16 10.40 4.86 3.44
C TRP A 16 11.26 3.66 3.06
N ASN A 17 10.67 2.61 2.48
CA ASN A 17 11.40 1.46 1.98
C ASN A 17 10.98 1.14 0.54
N ARG A 18 11.81 1.58 -0.41
CA ARG A 18 11.70 1.13 -1.80
C ARG A 18 12.45 -0.20 -1.89
N LYS A 19 11.77 -1.32 -1.61
CA LYS A 19 12.34 -2.65 -1.88
C LYS A 19 12.50 -2.82 -3.39
N GLN A 20 13.56 -2.24 -3.96
CA GLN A 20 13.92 -2.31 -5.36
C GLN A 20 14.49 -3.68 -5.69
N LYS A 21 13.67 -4.73 -5.64
CA LYS A 21 13.94 -5.86 -6.52
C LYS A 21 13.62 -5.41 -7.94
N ARG A 22 14.37 -5.94 -8.91
CA ARG A 22 14.06 -5.86 -10.34
C ARG A 22 12.65 -6.40 -10.57
N VAL A 23 11.65 -5.56 -10.35
CA VAL A 23 10.28 -5.81 -10.77
C VAL A 23 10.41 -5.99 -12.28
N PRO A 24 10.03 -7.15 -12.84
CA PRO A 24 10.01 -7.31 -14.28
C PRO A 24 9.23 -6.13 -14.85
N ALA A 25 9.75 -5.46 -15.87
CA ALA A 25 9.18 -4.20 -16.38
C ALA A 25 7.68 -4.29 -16.69
N ASN A 26 7.16 -5.51 -16.91
CA ASN A 26 5.78 -5.80 -17.25
C ASN A 26 4.90 -6.24 -16.06
N SER A 27 5.42 -6.22 -14.81
CA SER A 27 4.68 -6.68 -13.63
C SER A 27 4.29 -5.49 -12.75
N ARG A 28 3.12 -4.91 -13.03
CA ARG A 28 2.53 -3.79 -12.28
C ARG A 28 1.32 -4.23 -11.44
N ARG A 29 1.50 -5.26 -10.61
CA ARG A 29 0.43 -5.85 -9.80
C ARG A 29 0.25 -5.11 -8.48
N VAL A 30 -0.95 -4.60 -8.25
CA VAL A 30 -1.35 -3.85 -7.05
C VAL A 30 -2.50 -4.57 -6.36
N LEU A 31 -2.31 -4.94 -5.10
CA LEU A 31 -3.38 -5.45 -4.25
C LEU A 31 -3.95 -4.31 -3.40
N VAL A 32 -5.27 -4.13 -3.43
CA VAL A 32 -5.98 -3.27 -2.48
C VAL A 32 -6.65 -4.16 -1.44
N ALA A 33 -6.27 -4.02 -0.18
CA ALA A 33 -6.88 -4.72 0.93
C ALA A 33 -7.61 -3.70 1.81
N ASN A 34 -8.94 -3.68 1.77
CA ASN A 34 -9.75 -2.72 2.51
C ASN A 34 -10.99 -3.37 3.13
N ALA A 35 -11.29 -3.02 4.39
CA ALA A 35 -12.47 -3.53 5.09
C ALA A 35 -13.80 -2.95 4.54
N ASP A 36 -13.72 -1.85 3.78
CA ASP A 36 -14.84 -1.29 3.02
C ASP A 36 -14.77 -1.79 1.58
N LYS A 37 -15.73 -2.65 1.21
CA LYS A 37 -15.82 -3.26 -0.11
C LYS A 37 -15.94 -2.22 -1.23
N ALA A 38 -16.81 -1.23 -1.06
CA ALA A 38 -17.08 -0.24 -2.11
C ALA A 38 -15.85 0.62 -2.36
N LEU A 39 -15.15 1.03 -1.29
CA LEU A 39 -13.90 1.77 -1.39
C LEU A 39 -12.80 0.92 -2.06
N GLY A 40 -12.65 -0.33 -1.65
CA GLY A 40 -11.66 -1.25 -2.20
C GLY A 40 -11.83 -1.54 -3.69
N GLU A 41 -13.07 -1.81 -4.13
CA GLU A 41 -13.42 -2.02 -5.54
C GLU A 41 -13.21 -0.74 -6.37
N SER A 42 -13.59 0.42 -5.83
CA SER A 42 -13.38 1.71 -6.49
C SER A 42 -11.90 2.03 -6.69
N LEU A 43 -11.07 1.85 -5.65
CA LEU A 43 -9.62 2.07 -5.74
C LEU A 43 -8.97 1.11 -6.74
N SER A 44 -9.36 -0.17 -6.72
CA SER A 44 -8.87 -1.17 -7.67
C SER A 44 -9.22 -0.77 -9.10
N SER A 45 -10.45 -0.32 -9.34
CA SER A 45 -10.88 0.13 -10.67
C SER A 45 -10.10 1.36 -11.15
N LEU A 46 -9.84 2.33 -10.27
CA LEU A 46 -9.04 3.52 -10.60
C LEU A 46 -7.59 3.18 -10.90
N PHE A 47 -6.98 2.25 -10.16
CA PHE A 47 -5.63 1.77 -10.45
C PHE A 47 -5.59 0.96 -11.76
N ALA A 48 -6.62 0.17 -12.07
CA ALA A 48 -6.72 -0.53 -13.35
C ALA A 48 -6.75 0.45 -14.54
N LEU A 49 -7.51 1.55 -14.43
CA LEU A 49 -7.53 2.63 -15.43
C LEU A 49 -6.16 3.33 -15.60
N LYS A 50 -5.29 3.27 -14.60
CA LYS A 50 -3.91 3.76 -14.66
C LYS A 50 -2.91 2.74 -15.22
N GLY A 51 -3.38 1.56 -15.64
CA GLY A 51 -2.56 0.51 -16.25
C GLY A 51 -1.91 -0.46 -15.26
N PHE A 52 -2.35 -0.47 -14.00
CA PHE A 52 -1.96 -1.49 -13.03
C PHE A 52 -2.84 -2.73 -13.20
N SER A 53 -2.27 -3.93 -13.05
CA SER A 53 -3.10 -5.12 -12.82
C SER A 53 -3.51 -5.10 -11.36
N THR A 54 -4.81 -5.16 -11.07
CA THR A 54 -5.31 -4.95 -9.70
C THR A 54 -6.11 -6.13 -9.20
N ASP A 55 -5.99 -6.42 -7.91
CA ASP A 55 -6.85 -7.36 -7.21
C ASP A 55 -7.29 -6.76 -5.87
N PHE A 56 -8.39 -7.28 -5.31
CA PHE A 56 -9.02 -6.76 -4.10
C PHE A 56 -9.16 -7.84 -3.03
N ALA A 57 -8.91 -7.47 -1.77
CA ALA A 57 -9.15 -8.31 -0.60
C ALA A 57 -9.97 -7.58 0.46
N LEU A 58 -11.06 -8.21 0.92
CA LEU A 58 -11.91 -7.68 2.00
C LEU A 58 -11.42 -8.12 3.39
N ASP A 59 -10.69 -9.23 3.47
CA ASP A 59 -10.31 -9.88 4.72
C ASP A 59 -8.90 -10.50 4.70
N VAL A 60 -8.45 -10.92 5.88
CA VAL A 60 -7.12 -11.51 6.11
C VAL A 60 -6.88 -12.75 5.25
N THR A 61 -7.89 -13.62 5.13
CA THR A 61 -7.79 -14.89 4.40
C THR A 61 -7.55 -14.64 2.91
N THR A 62 -8.26 -13.67 2.36
CA THR A 62 -8.15 -13.25 0.97
C THR A 62 -6.80 -12.58 0.70
N VAL A 63 -6.33 -11.70 1.61
CA VAL A 63 -4.99 -11.10 1.53
C VAL A 63 -3.91 -12.18 1.48
N ARG A 64 -3.94 -13.15 2.39
CA ARG A 64 -2.96 -14.26 2.42
C ARG A 64 -2.95 -15.06 1.13
N THR A 65 -4.13 -15.35 0.59
CA THR A 65 -4.28 -16.13 -0.64
C THR A 65 -3.67 -15.40 -1.83
N ILE A 66 -4.06 -14.14 -2.05
CA ILE A 66 -3.58 -13.33 -3.18
C ILE A 66 -2.08 -13.06 -3.06
N VAL A 67 -1.58 -12.70 -1.86
CA VAL A 67 -0.14 -12.45 -1.68
C VAL A 67 0.69 -13.68 -2.04
N ARG A 68 0.21 -14.88 -1.68
CA ARG A 68 0.90 -16.15 -1.98
C ARG A 68 0.83 -16.55 -3.45
N SER A 69 -0.34 -16.47 -4.07
CA SER A 69 -0.56 -16.98 -5.44
C SER A 69 -0.21 -15.96 -6.52
N TRP A 70 -0.60 -14.70 -6.33
CA TRP A 70 -0.51 -13.65 -7.33
C TRP A 70 0.73 -12.75 -7.14
N LYS A 71 1.33 -12.74 -5.95
CA LYS A 71 2.58 -12.03 -5.63
C LYS A 71 2.57 -10.57 -6.09
N PRO A 72 1.71 -9.71 -5.50
CA PRO A 72 1.64 -8.30 -5.83
C PRO A 72 2.96 -7.60 -5.54
N GLN A 73 3.30 -6.59 -6.34
CA GLN A 73 4.46 -5.74 -6.10
C GLN A 73 4.18 -4.70 -5.03
N VAL A 74 2.95 -4.17 -5.02
CA VAL A 74 2.47 -3.19 -4.04
C VAL A 74 1.16 -3.69 -3.44
N THR A 75 1.06 -3.64 -2.12
CA THR A 75 -0.17 -3.92 -1.38
C THR A 75 -0.52 -2.68 -0.56
N PHE A 76 -1.66 -2.06 -0.85
CA PHE A 76 -2.28 -1.10 0.06
C PHE A 76 -3.12 -1.86 1.08
N LEU A 77 -2.71 -1.85 2.35
CA LEU A 77 -3.36 -2.62 3.41
C LEU A 77 -4.01 -1.69 4.43
N ASP A 78 -5.35 -1.74 4.51
CA ASP A 78 -6.10 -1.14 5.59
C ASP A 78 -5.74 -1.78 6.92
N THR A 79 -5.28 -0.95 7.87
CA THR A 79 -4.86 -1.39 9.20
C THR A 79 -5.99 -1.97 10.05
N ARG A 80 -7.25 -1.83 9.60
CA ARG A 80 -8.43 -2.48 10.18
C ARG A 80 -8.56 -3.96 9.79
N ILE A 81 -7.95 -4.39 8.68
CA ILE A 81 -7.96 -5.80 8.28
C ILE A 81 -7.06 -6.59 9.23
N GLY A 82 -7.64 -7.59 9.91
CA GLY A 82 -6.94 -8.45 10.86
C GLY A 82 -6.90 -7.95 12.30
N GLY A 83 -7.67 -6.90 12.59
CA GLY A 83 -7.78 -6.29 13.92
C GLY A 83 -6.83 -5.11 14.07
N CYS A 84 -7.36 -4.01 14.61
CA CYS A 84 -6.62 -2.77 14.77
C CYS A 84 -5.47 -2.92 15.79
N GLY A 85 -4.31 -2.33 15.49
CA GLY A 85 -3.27 -2.01 16.48
C GLY A 85 -2.20 -3.06 16.78
N ASN A 86 -2.43 -4.35 16.50
CA ASN A 86 -1.38 -5.37 16.69
C ASN A 86 -0.51 -5.62 15.44
N TYR A 87 -0.98 -5.17 14.27
CA TYR A 87 -0.30 -5.32 12.97
C TYR A 87 0.12 -6.76 12.68
N ALA A 88 -0.60 -7.75 13.21
CA ALA A 88 -0.20 -9.16 13.14
C ALA A 88 -0.07 -9.66 11.70
N LEU A 89 -0.98 -9.23 10.82
CA LEU A 89 -0.97 -9.62 9.42
C LEU A 89 0.31 -9.21 8.70
N VAL A 90 0.76 -7.95 8.84
CA VAL A 90 1.99 -7.52 8.16
C VAL A 90 3.21 -8.26 8.72
N ARG A 91 3.28 -8.48 10.04
CA ARG A 91 4.36 -9.26 10.68
C ARG A 91 4.41 -10.69 10.13
N GLU A 92 3.26 -11.34 10.02
CA GLU A 92 3.12 -12.67 9.46
C GLU A 92 3.53 -12.72 7.98
N LEU A 93 3.03 -11.79 7.14
CA LEU A 93 3.38 -11.72 5.72
C LEU A 93 4.88 -11.51 5.52
N ARG A 94 5.55 -10.78 6.40
CA ARG A 94 7.01 -10.63 6.40
C ARG A 94 7.73 -11.90 6.86
N ALA A 95 7.25 -12.57 7.89
CA ALA A 95 7.85 -13.82 8.36
C ALA A 95 7.79 -14.94 7.30
N LEU A 96 6.67 -15.04 6.56
CA LEU A 96 6.45 -16.11 5.59
C LEU A 96 7.21 -15.93 4.27
N ASN A 97 7.30 -14.71 3.74
CA ASN A 97 7.91 -14.50 2.41
C ASN A 97 9.14 -13.58 2.43
N GLY A 98 9.53 -13.01 3.58
CA GLY A 98 10.71 -12.17 3.73
C GLY A 98 10.76 -11.03 2.69
N ASP A 99 11.82 -11.00 1.91
CA ASP A 99 12.02 -10.04 0.81
C ASP A 99 11.34 -10.43 -0.51
N GLN A 100 10.55 -11.49 -0.52
CA GLN A 100 9.62 -11.78 -1.62
C GLN A 100 8.26 -11.12 -1.39
N THR A 101 7.96 -10.74 -0.14
CA THR A 101 6.81 -9.87 0.14
C THR A 101 7.09 -8.52 -0.50
N GLY A 102 6.24 -8.11 -1.45
CA GLY A 102 6.30 -6.81 -2.10
C GLY A 102 6.19 -5.64 -1.11
N VAL A 103 6.11 -4.42 -1.64
CA VAL A 103 5.95 -3.23 -0.80
C VAL A 103 4.56 -3.25 -0.15
N ILE A 104 4.48 -3.10 1.17
CA ILE A 104 3.21 -3.01 1.90
C ILE A 104 3.06 -1.59 2.44
N ILE A 105 2.02 -0.89 1.97
CA ILE A 105 1.71 0.49 2.33
C ILE A 105 0.47 0.48 3.24
N ALA A 106 0.61 0.99 4.46
CA ALA A 106 -0.49 1.05 5.41
C ALA A 106 -1.54 2.10 4.99
N MET A 107 -2.82 1.76 4.96
CA MET A 107 -3.93 2.74 4.93
C MET A 107 -4.35 3.08 6.37
N SER A 108 -3.46 3.79 7.07
CA SER A 108 -3.54 4.07 8.51
C SER A 108 -4.71 4.97 8.92
N SER A 109 -5.22 4.81 10.14
CA SER A 109 -6.23 5.72 10.71
C SER A 109 -5.65 7.07 11.15
N PHE A 110 -6.48 8.11 11.07
CA PHE A 110 -6.19 9.43 11.62
C PHE A 110 -6.62 9.58 13.08
N LEU A 111 -7.71 8.91 13.49
CA LEU A 111 -8.22 8.95 14.87
C LEU A 111 -8.63 7.54 15.35
N PRO A 112 -7.98 6.99 16.40
CA PRO A 112 -6.71 7.48 16.96
C PRO A 112 -5.62 7.45 15.89
N GLU A 113 -4.64 8.37 16.01
CA GLU A 113 -3.53 8.43 15.09
C GLU A 113 -2.65 7.19 15.24
N GLU A 114 -2.39 6.48 14.14
CA GLU A 114 -1.42 5.39 14.15
C GLU A 114 0.00 5.95 13.97
N PRO A 115 0.90 5.77 14.95
CA PRO A 115 2.26 6.30 14.86
C PRO A 115 3.03 5.62 13.72
N VAL A 116 3.65 6.42 12.84
CA VAL A 116 4.50 5.92 11.74
C VAL A 116 5.59 4.98 12.26
N GLN A 117 6.13 5.25 13.45
CA GLN A 117 7.14 4.40 14.09
C GLN A 117 6.63 2.97 14.33
N ARG A 118 5.38 2.81 14.79
CA ARG A 118 4.79 1.46 14.99
C ARG A 118 4.53 0.76 13.66
N LEU A 119 4.15 1.50 12.61
CA LEU A 119 3.99 0.94 11.27
C LEU A 119 5.34 0.42 10.73
N LYS A 120 6.43 1.18 10.91
CA LYS A 120 7.79 0.76 10.57
C LYS A 120 8.20 -0.50 11.33
N GLU A 121 8.02 -0.52 12.65
CA GLU A 121 8.33 -1.68 13.51
C GLU A 121 7.50 -2.93 13.19
N ALA A 122 6.32 -2.76 12.61
CA ALA A 122 5.49 -3.86 12.13
C ALA A 122 5.92 -4.41 10.76
N GLY A 123 6.72 -3.65 10.00
CA GLY A 123 7.22 -4.06 8.69
C GLY A 123 6.44 -3.49 7.50
N TYR A 124 5.69 -2.40 7.69
CA TYR A 124 5.21 -1.59 6.57
C TYR A 124 6.39 -0.85 5.91
N ASP A 125 6.28 -0.59 4.61
CA ASP A 125 7.28 0.13 3.82
C ASP A 125 6.87 1.57 3.53
N GLY A 126 5.60 1.88 3.73
CA GLY A 126 5.02 3.20 3.58
C GLY A 126 3.67 3.32 4.26
N HIS A 127 3.09 4.50 4.21
CA HIS A 127 1.73 4.72 4.66
C HIS A 127 0.98 5.77 3.83
N CYS A 128 -0.33 5.71 3.95
CA CYS A 128 -1.34 6.66 3.50
C CYS A 128 -2.30 6.85 4.68
N ARG A 129 -2.36 8.04 5.27
CA ARG A 129 -3.29 8.34 6.36
C ARG A 129 -4.65 8.69 5.81
N ARG A 130 -5.70 8.06 6.34
CA ARG A 130 -7.08 8.33 5.94
C ARG A 130 -7.58 9.66 6.53
N PRO A 131 -8.32 10.51 5.78
CA PRO A 131 -8.65 10.35 4.37
C PRO A 131 -7.41 10.56 3.48
N CYS A 132 -7.16 9.60 2.59
CA CYS A 132 -6.10 9.66 1.59
C CYS A 132 -6.75 9.80 0.22
N ALA A 133 -6.34 10.80 -0.54
CA ALA A 133 -6.83 11.00 -1.89
C ALA A 133 -6.13 10.03 -2.85
N VAL A 134 -6.86 9.58 -3.87
CA VAL A 134 -6.36 8.58 -4.84
C VAL A 134 -5.07 9.05 -5.52
N TRP A 135 -4.93 10.35 -5.79
CA TRP A 135 -3.72 10.91 -6.41
C TRP A 135 -2.47 10.72 -5.53
N GLN A 136 -2.59 10.75 -4.20
CA GLN A 136 -1.48 10.48 -3.28
C GLN A 136 -1.06 9.01 -3.34
N MET A 137 -2.02 8.11 -3.52
CA MET A 137 -1.75 6.69 -3.69
C MET A 137 -1.10 6.42 -5.05
N THR A 138 -1.52 7.12 -6.11
CA THR A 138 -0.86 7.02 -7.42
C THR A 138 0.55 7.59 -7.39
N ASP A 139 0.82 8.67 -6.65
CA ASP A 139 2.19 9.19 -6.49
C ASP A 139 3.11 8.13 -5.89
N LEU A 140 2.65 7.36 -4.88
CA LEU A 140 3.43 6.26 -4.29
C LEU A 140 3.66 5.11 -5.27
N LEU A 141 2.67 4.82 -6.13
CA LEU A 141 2.81 3.82 -7.18
C LEU A 141 3.83 4.30 -8.22
N ASP A 142 3.73 5.54 -8.67
CA ASP A 142 4.65 6.14 -9.63
C ASP A 142 6.07 6.20 -9.06
N GLU A 143 6.22 6.58 -7.78
CA GLU A 143 7.48 6.56 -7.04
C GLU A 143 8.10 5.15 -6.99
N PHE A 144 7.28 4.11 -6.75
CA PHE A 144 7.75 2.73 -6.65
C PHE A 144 8.09 2.12 -8.03
N PHE A 145 7.27 2.38 -9.05
CA PHE A 145 7.44 1.82 -10.39
C PHE A 145 8.28 2.69 -11.33
N ALA A 146 8.74 3.86 -10.87
CA ALA A 146 9.67 4.70 -11.62
C ALA A 146 10.91 3.89 -12.04
N PRO A 147 11.35 3.99 -13.32
CA PRO A 147 12.59 3.36 -13.74
C PRO A 147 13.73 3.85 -12.86
N GLY A 148 14.54 2.93 -12.33
CA GLY A 148 15.72 3.29 -11.57
C GLY A 148 16.67 4.18 -12.41
N PRO A 149 17.45 5.07 -11.78
CA PRO A 149 18.43 5.88 -12.49
C PRO A 149 19.42 4.94 -13.21
N GLY A 150 19.28 4.83 -14.54
CA GLY A 150 20.07 3.90 -15.37
C GLY A 150 19.26 3.03 -16.35
N SER A 151 17.93 3.07 -16.33
CA SER A 151 17.11 2.45 -17.40
C SER A 151 16.85 3.44 -18.54
N VAL A 152 17.90 3.89 -19.21
CA VAL A 152 17.80 4.41 -20.58
C VAL A 152 18.11 3.23 -21.49
N ARG A 153 17.15 2.87 -22.35
CA ARG A 153 17.38 1.94 -23.45
C ARG A 153 18.14 2.65 -24.57
#